data_AF-A0A4R0RJF7-F1
#
_entry.id   AF-A0A4R0RJF7-F1
#
_cell.length_a   1.000
_cell.length_b   1.000
_cell.length_c   1.000
_cell.angle_alpha   90.00
_cell.angle_beta   90.00
_cell.angle_gamma   90.00
#
_symmetry.space_group_name_H-M   'P 1'
#
loop_
_entity.id
_entity.type
_entity.pdbx_description
1 polymer ?
#
loop_
_entity_poly.entity_id
_entity_poly.type
_entity_poly.pdbx_seq_one_letter_code
_entity_poly.pdbx_strand_id
1 'polypeptide(L)'
;MRFAVAFAALVAVASTAALAAPLRDVPRSNLGVREDFSSLTVRDIVETLNELQKRVDGDPPANEDPAARAKRLRSDRNARYHSKPKTADQKENRKSKNLDAVSKYQSKMTDQQKEDKKARDRASAAKRYTAKKQKEADEREAAAAAAQGHAPASEAGPAPPESPPLRPSTPVDVAVQRGTANPHDIFGPR
;
A
#
# COMPACT_ATOMS: atom_id res chain seq x y z
N MET A 1 -12.90 -41.34 24.29
CA MET A 1 -14.38 -41.29 24.47
C MET A 1 -14.88 -40.27 25.52
N ARG A 2 -14.04 -39.75 26.43
CA ARG A 2 -14.49 -38.81 27.48
C ARG A 2 -14.88 -37.39 26.99
N PHE A 3 -14.41 -36.98 25.81
CA PHE A 3 -14.72 -35.65 25.24
C PHE A 3 -16.11 -35.54 24.60
N ALA A 4 -16.71 -36.66 24.16
CA ALA A 4 -18.03 -36.63 23.52
C ALA A 4 -19.16 -36.33 24.51
N VAL A 5 -19.01 -36.75 25.77
CA VAL A 5 -20.03 -36.58 26.82
C VAL A 5 -20.13 -35.12 27.27
N ALA A 6 -19.01 -34.41 27.34
CA ALA A 6 -18.98 -33.00 27.76
C ALA A 6 -19.67 -32.06 26.76
N PHE A 7 -19.62 -32.38 25.47
CA PHE A 7 -20.22 -31.55 24.42
C PHE A 7 -21.75 -31.66 24.43
N ALA A 8 -22.29 -32.85 24.66
CA ALA A 8 -23.74 -33.06 24.75
C ALA A 8 -24.36 -32.32 25.95
N ALA A 9 -23.67 -32.29 27.09
CA ALA A 9 -24.14 -31.58 28.28
C ALA A 9 -24.22 -30.05 28.07
N LEU A 10 -23.29 -29.47 27.32
CA LEU A 10 -23.25 -28.03 27.07
C LEU A 10 -24.40 -27.56 26.16
N VAL A 11 -24.75 -28.37 25.14
CA VAL A 11 -25.87 -28.08 24.24
C VAL A 11 -27.22 -28.13 24.97
N ALA A 12 -27.38 -29.04 25.94
CA ALA A 12 -28.59 -29.13 26.75
C ALA A 12 -28.80 -27.90 27.65
N VAL A 13 -27.74 -27.38 28.28
CA VAL A 13 -27.82 -26.20 29.17
C VAL A 13 -28.08 -24.91 28.39
N ALA A 14 -27.51 -24.77 27.19
CA ALA A 14 -27.74 -23.58 26.36
C ALA A 14 -29.20 -23.47 25.86
N SER A 15 -29.89 -24.61 25.70
CA SER A 15 -31.25 -24.65 25.16
C SER A 15 -32.31 -24.26 26.20
N THR A 16 -32.07 -24.51 27.49
CA THR A 16 -33.00 -24.15 28.57
C THR A 16 -32.97 -22.67 28.96
N ALA A 17 -31.88 -21.95 28.68
CA ALA A 17 -31.80 -20.51 28.96
C ALA A 17 -32.62 -19.63 27.99
N ALA A 18 -32.92 -20.13 26.78
CA ALA A 18 -33.62 -19.36 25.75
C ALA A 18 -35.15 -19.33 25.92
N LEU A 19 -35.75 -20.24 26.70
CA LEU A 19 -37.20 -20.32 26.87
C LEU A 19 -37.75 -19.55 28.10
N ALA A 20 -36.89 -18.93 28.91
CA ALA A 20 -37.29 -18.28 30.16
C ALA A 20 -37.28 -16.74 30.13
N ALA A 21 -37.08 -16.10 28.96
CA ALA A 21 -37.13 -14.65 28.85
C ALA A 21 -38.59 -14.15 28.68
N PRO A 22 -39.13 -13.35 29.63
CA PRO A 22 -40.48 -12.81 29.52
C PRO A 22 -40.55 -11.76 28.40
N LEU A 23 -41.45 -11.98 27.44
CA LEU A 23 -41.83 -11.03 26.39
C LEU A 23 -42.62 -9.84 26.97
N ARG A 24 -41.99 -8.87 27.63
CA ARG A 24 -42.63 -7.58 27.96
C ARG A 24 -41.61 -6.44 27.96
N ASP A 25 -41.68 -5.60 26.93
CA ASP A 25 -41.85 -4.14 27.06
C ASP A 25 -41.55 -3.45 25.72
N VAL A 26 -42.61 -2.99 25.05
CA VAL A 26 -42.55 -2.04 23.95
C VAL A 26 -42.95 -0.67 24.53
N PRO A 27 -42.07 0.34 24.55
CA PRO A 27 -42.48 1.68 24.91
C PRO A 27 -43.41 2.27 23.84
N ARG A 28 -44.55 2.77 24.32
CA ARG A 28 -45.51 3.59 23.59
C ARG A 28 -44.82 4.76 22.86
N SER A 29 -45.28 4.95 21.64
CA SER A 29 -45.04 6.05 20.70
C SER A 29 -45.05 7.44 21.33
N ASN A 30 -43.98 8.21 21.10
CA ASN A 30 -43.98 9.67 21.20
C ASN A 30 -43.88 10.28 19.79
N LEU A 31 -44.89 11.10 19.52
CA LEU A 31 -45.13 12.04 18.42
C LEU A 31 -43.87 12.60 17.74
N GLY A 32 -43.85 12.59 16.41
CA GLY A 32 -42.91 13.40 15.63
C GLY A 32 -42.80 13.03 14.16
N VAL A 33 -43.64 13.65 13.33
CA VAL A 33 -43.35 14.01 11.92
C VAL A 33 -43.07 12.84 10.95
N ARG A 34 -44.11 12.42 10.22
CA ARG A 34 -44.07 12.22 8.76
C ARG A 34 -45.44 11.72 8.28
N GLU A 35 -46.32 12.66 7.99
CA GLU A 35 -47.29 12.45 6.92
C GLU A 35 -46.48 12.22 5.64
N ASP A 36 -46.75 11.13 4.90
CA ASP A 36 -46.38 10.87 3.48
C ASP A 36 -46.20 9.37 3.13
N PHE A 37 -46.86 8.42 3.80
CA PHE A 37 -46.90 7.01 3.35
C PHE A 37 -48.31 6.40 3.31
N SER A 38 -49.30 7.18 2.89
CA SER A 38 -50.70 6.73 2.75
C SER A 38 -50.96 5.94 1.45
N SER A 39 -50.06 5.04 1.04
CA SER A 39 -50.36 4.06 -0.02
C SER A 39 -49.53 2.76 0.00
N LEU A 40 -48.69 2.51 1.03
CA LEU A 40 -48.09 1.18 1.17
C LEU A 40 -49.16 0.23 1.71
N THR A 41 -49.78 -0.51 0.81
CA THR A 41 -50.69 -1.59 1.19
C THR A 41 -49.94 -2.56 2.10
N VAL A 42 -50.62 -3.16 3.08
CA VAL A 42 -50.03 -4.17 3.99
C VAL A 42 -49.30 -5.28 3.23
N ARG A 43 -49.69 -5.51 1.97
CA ARG A 43 -49.04 -6.43 1.03
C ARG A 43 -47.61 -6.03 0.67
N ASP A 44 -47.34 -4.76 0.42
CA ASP A 44 -45.98 -4.25 0.13
C ASP A 44 -45.06 -4.36 1.35
N ILE A 45 -45.61 -4.18 2.56
CA ILE A 45 -44.83 -4.33 3.80
C ILE A 45 -44.44 -5.80 4.00
N VAL A 46 -45.34 -6.75 3.72
CA VAL A 46 -45.04 -8.18 3.78
C VAL A 46 -44.05 -8.60 2.70
N GLU A 47 -44.18 -8.08 1.48
CA GLU A 47 -43.23 -8.37 0.39
C GLU A 47 -41.84 -7.81 0.69
N THR A 48 -41.75 -6.57 1.17
CA THR A 48 -40.46 -5.97 1.56
C THR A 48 -39.82 -6.68 2.76
N LEU A 49 -40.61 -7.10 3.77
CA LEU A 49 -40.12 -7.92 4.88
C LEU A 49 -39.61 -9.29 4.39
N ASN A 50 -40.31 -9.92 3.45
CA ASN A 50 -39.91 -11.21 2.88
C ASN A 50 -38.65 -11.09 2.01
N GLU A 51 -38.48 -9.99 1.27
CA GLU A 51 -37.23 -9.68 0.56
C GLU A 51 -36.06 -9.38 1.51
N LEU A 52 -36.32 -8.67 2.61
CA LEU A 52 -35.33 -8.41 3.66
C LEU A 52 -34.90 -9.70 4.36
N GLN A 53 -35.83 -10.60 4.65
CA GLN A 53 -35.55 -11.89 5.28
C GLN A 53 -34.68 -12.78 4.37
N LYS A 54 -34.95 -12.82 3.06
CA LYS A 54 -34.11 -13.54 2.08
C LYS A 54 -32.67 -13.02 2.02
N ARG A 55 -32.44 -11.72 2.25
CA ARG A 55 -31.09 -11.14 2.31
C ARG A 55 -30.33 -11.49 3.59
N VAL A 56 -31.04 -11.71 4.70
CA VAL A 56 -30.45 -12.14 5.98
C VAL A 56 -30.12 -13.64 5.96
N ASP A 57 -30.95 -14.46 5.30
CA ASP A 57 -30.76 -15.91 5.16
C ASP A 57 -29.72 -16.30 4.08
N GLY A 58 -29.05 -15.32 3.47
CA GLY A 58 -27.90 -15.56 2.59
C GLY A 58 -28.27 -16.03 1.18
N ASP A 59 -29.54 -15.88 0.78
CA ASP A 59 -29.94 -16.09 -0.60
C ASP A 59 -29.41 -14.93 -1.46
N PRO A 60 -28.61 -15.22 -2.49
CA PRO A 60 -28.09 -14.18 -3.37
C PRO A 60 -29.25 -13.57 -4.17
N PRO A 61 -29.10 -12.32 -4.65
CA PRO A 61 -30.09 -11.74 -5.55
C PRO A 61 -30.29 -12.68 -6.75
N ALA A 62 -31.55 -12.87 -7.18
CA ALA A 62 -31.95 -13.85 -8.19
C ALA A 62 -31.25 -13.70 -9.56
N ASN A 63 -30.46 -12.63 -9.76
CA ASN A 63 -29.75 -12.29 -10.99
C ASN A 63 -28.21 -12.35 -10.88
N GLU A 64 -27.65 -12.91 -9.80
CA GLU A 64 -26.19 -13.04 -9.67
C GLU A 64 -25.68 -14.26 -10.48
N ASP A 65 -24.72 -14.03 -11.38
CA ASP A 65 -24.05 -15.12 -12.12
C ASP A 65 -23.39 -16.10 -11.13
N PRO A 66 -23.75 -17.40 -11.14
CA PRO A 66 -23.20 -18.40 -10.22
C PRO A 66 -21.67 -18.49 -10.29
N ALA A 67 -21.05 -18.21 -11.43
CA ALA A 67 -19.60 -18.20 -11.59
C ALA A 67 -18.95 -17.02 -10.86
N ALA A 68 -19.57 -15.83 -10.92
CA ALA A 68 -19.11 -14.64 -10.21
C ALA A 68 -19.23 -14.83 -8.69
N ARG A 69 -20.35 -15.41 -8.22
CA ARG A 69 -20.57 -15.74 -6.81
C ARG A 69 -19.52 -16.72 -6.27
N ALA A 70 -19.22 -17.78 -7.03
CA ALA A 70 -18.20 -18.75 -6.63
C ALA A 70 -16.80 -18.13 -6.51
N LYS A 71 -16.43 -17.21 -7.41
CA LYS A 71 -15.17 -16.46 -7.35
C LYS A 71 -15.11 -15.56 -6.11
N ARG A 72 -16.18 -14.82 -5.82
CA ARG A 72 -16.27 -13.95 -4.64
C ARG A 72 -16.14 -14.74 -3.34
N LEU A 73 -16.89 -15.84 -3.20
CA LEU A 73 -16.80 -16.71 -2.02
C LEU A 73 -15.41 -17.33 -1.82
N ARG A 74 -14.73 -17.68 -2.92
CA ARG A 74 -13.32 -18.14 -2.86
C ARG A 74 -12.40 -17.03 -2.39
N SER A 75 -12.54 -15.82 -2.93
CA SER A 75 -11.76 -14.64 -2.53
C SER A 75 -11.97 -14.31 -1.05
N ASP A 76 -13.22 -14.24 -0.60
CA ASP A 76 -13.57 -13.91 0.79
C ASP A 76 -13.06 -14.95 1.78
N ARG A 77 -13.18 -16.24 1.43
CA ARG A 77 -12.60 -17.32 2.23
C ARG A 77 -11.08 -17.24 2.28
N ASN A 78 -10.43 -16.90 1.17
CA ASN A 78 -8.98 -16.75 1.13
C ASN A 78 -8.54 -15.55 1.98
N ALA A 79 -9.22 -14.42 1.87
CA ALA A 79 -8.99 -13.24 2.69
C ALA A 79 -9.15 -13.56 4.19
N ARG A 80 -10.21 -14.27 4.58
CA ARG A 80 -10.43 -14.73 5.97
C ARG A 80 -9.38 -15.72 6.45
N TYR A 81 -8.83 -16.55 5.57
CA TYR A 81 -7.76 -17.47 5.92
C TYR A 81 -6.44 -16.73 6.17
N HIS A 82 -6.15 -15.70 5.37
CA HIS A 82 -4.91 -14.92 5.47
C HIS A 82 -4.97 -13.77 6.49
N SER A 83 -6.16 -13.29 6.87
CA SER A 83 -6.33 -12.24 7.87
C SER A 83 -6.20 -12.74 9.31
N LYS A 84 -6.30 -14.06 9.54
CA LYS A 84 -6.12 -14.63 10.88
C LYS A 84 -4.67 -14.47 11.33
N PRO A 85 -4.40 -13.76 12.44
CA PRO A 85 -3.06 -13.66 12.97
C PRO A 85 -2.57 -15.06 13.36
N LYS A 86 -1.46 -15.49 12.78
CA LYS A 86 -0.82 -16.76 13.13
C LYS A 86 -0.24 -16.64 14.54
N THR A 87 -0.55 -17.61 15.39
CA THR A 87 0.07 -17.74 16.72
C THR A 87 1.58 -17.95 16.60
N ALA A 88 2.33 -17.66 17.67
CA ALA A 88 3.79 -17.85 17.70
C ALA A 88 4.17 -19.29 17.31
N ASP A 89 3.51 -20.28 17.92
CA ASP A 89 3.73 -21.71 17.65
C ASP A 89 3.44 -22.09 16.19
N GLN A 90 2.43 -21.48 15.56
CA GLN A 90 2.15 -21.71 14.14
C GLN A 90 3.21 -21.10 13.23
N LYS A 91 3.77 -19.95 13.60
CA LYS A 91 4.89 -19.35 12.86
C LYS A 91 6.14 -20.22 12.99
N GLU A 92 6.43 -20.69 14.19
CA GLU A 92 7.58 -21.56 14.45
C GLU A 92 7.47 -22.90 13.72
N ASN A 93 6.32 -23.58 13.82
CA ASN A 93 6.08 -24.82 13.07
C ASN A 93 6.14 -24.65 11.55
N ARG A 94 5.78 -23.48 11.02
CA ARG A 94 5.97 -23.19 9.58
C ARG A 94 7.42 -22.95 9.24
N LYS A 95 8.17 -22.26 10.11
CA LYS A 95 9.61 -22.03 9.94
C LYS A 95 10.36 -23.36 9.94
N SER A 96 10.14 -24.22 10.93
CA SER A 96 10.79 -25.54 11.01
C SER A 96 10.48 -26.40 9.78
N LYS A 97 9.22 -26.50 9.38
CA LYS A 97 8.83 -27.23 8.14
C LYS A 97 9.48 -26.66 6.88
N ASN A 98 9.59 -25.33 6.77
CA ASN A 98 10.25 -24.69 5.64
C ASN A 98 11.76 -24.95 5.66
N LEU A 99 12.41 -24.91 6.82
CA LEU A 99 13.83 -25.22 6.97
C LEU A 99 14.10 -26.69 6.60
N ASP A 100 13.26 -27.62 7.04
CA ASP A 100 13.35 -29.03 6.68
C ASP A 100 13.18 -29.24 5.17
N ALA A 101 12.21 -28.56 4.55
CA ALA A 101 12.00 -28.63 3.11
C ALA A 101 13.20 -28.06 2.33
N VAL A 102 13.77 -26.94 2.78
CA VAL A 102 14.96 -26.34 2.17
C VAL A 102 16.17 -27.25 2.35
N SER A 103 16.37 -27.83 3.53
CA SER A 103 17.45 -28.78 3.80
C SER A 103 17.35 -30.02 2.91
N LYS A 104 16.16 -30.63 2.82
CA LYS A 104 15.90 -31.77 1.92
C LYS A 104 16.09 -31.42 0.44
N TYR A 105 15.80 -30.18 0.06
CA TYR A 105 16.04 -29.73 -1.31
C TYR A 105 17.53 -29.53 -1.59
N GLN A 106 18.28 -28.96 -0.63
CA GLN A 106 19.72 -28.76 -0.75
C GLN A 106 20.51 -30.07 -0.72
N SER A 107 20.09 -31.05 0.07
CA SER A 107 20.74 -32.37 0.12
C SER A 107 20.58 -33.17 -1.17
N LYS A 108 19.57 -32.85 -2.00
CA LYS A 108 19.34 -33.47 -3.31
C LYS A 108 20.01 -32.72 -4.46
N MET A 109 20.66 -31.57 -4.20
CA MET A 109 21.37 -30.85 -5.26
C MET A 109 22.71 -31.52 -5.58
N THR A 110 22.99 -31.63 -6.88
CA THR A 110 24.35 -31.95 -7.35
C THR A 110 25.29 -30.78 -7.10
N ASP A 111 26.60 -31.00 -7.09
CA ASP A 111 27.58 -29.94 -6.82
C ASP A 111 27.55 -28.84 -7.91
N GLN A 112 27.27 -29.23 -9.16
CA GLN A 112 27.05 -28.28 -10.24
C GLN A 112 25.83 -27.38 -9.98
N GLN A 113 24.71 -27.96 -9.53
CA GLN A 113 23.51 -27.19 -9.17
C GLN A 113 23.75 -26.25 -7.97
N LYS A 114 24.58 -26.65 -7.01
CA LYS A 114 24.95 -25.78 -5.87
C LYS A 114 25.77 -24.57 -6.34
N GLU A 115 26.74 -24.78 -7.22
CA GLU A 115 27.54 -23.67 -7.78
C GLU A 115 26.71 -22.76 -8.69
N ASP A 116 25.83 -23.31 -9.53
CA ASP A 116 24.91 -22.52 -10.35
C ASP A 116 23.97 -21.66 -9.50
N LYS A 117 23.41 -22.23 -8.42
CA LYS A 117 22.57 -21.50 -7.48
C LYS A 117 23.37 -20.37 -6.81
N LYS A 118 24.59 -20.64 -6.36
CA LYS A 118 25.48 -19.65 -5.74
C LYS A 118 25.85 -18.53 -6.71
N ALA A 119 26.13 -18.85 -7.98
CA ALA A 119 26.38 -17.89 -9.02
C ALA A 119 25.15 -17.01 -9.29
N ARG A 120 23.95 -17.62 -9.36
CA ARG A 120 22.69 -16.89 -9.51
C ARG A 120 22.39 -15.98 -8.32
N ASP A 121 22.63 -16.44 -7.10
CA ASP A 121 22.43 -15.67 -5.88
C ASP A 121 23.37 -14.45 -5.88
N ARG A 122 24.66 -14.63 -6.22
CA ARG A 122 25.63 -13.53 -6.39
C ARG A 122 25.20 -12.53 -7.46
N ALA A 123 24.78 -13.01 -8.64
CA ALA A 123 24.31 -12.15 -9.72
C ALA A 123 23.06 -11.35 -9.31
N SER A 124 22.13 -11.97 -8.57
CA SER A 124 20.93 -11.30 -8.06
C SER A 124 21.27 -10.24 -7.00
N ALA A 125 22.23 -10.52 -6.12
CA ALA A 125 22.69 -9.56 -5.12
C ALA A 125 23.36 -8.34 -5.78
N ALA A 126 24.20 -8.56 -6.79
CA ALA A 126 24.82 -7.48 -7.56
C ALA A 126 23.76 -6.60 -8.24
N LYS A 127 22.75 -7.20 -8.88
CA LYS A 127 21.64 -6.45 -9.50
C LYS A 127 20.84 -5.62 -8.49
N ARG A 128 20.61 -6.16 -7.29
CA ARG A 128 19.92 -5.41 -6.21
C ARG A 128 20.75 -4.23 -5.74
N TYR A 129 22.07 -4.40 -5.62
CA TYR A 129 22.97 -3.32 -5.25
C TYR A 129 22.98 -2.20 -6.30
N THR A 130 23.09 -2.55 -7.59
CA THR A 130 23.07 -1.55 -8.66
C THR A 130 21.72 -0.84 -8.74
N ALA A 131 20.61 -1.57 -8.63
CA ALA A 131 19.27 -0.98 -8.61
C ALA A 131 19.06 -0.06 -7.42
N LYS A 132 19.59 -0.40 -6.24
CA LYS A 132 19.54 0.47 -5.06
C LYS A 132 20.34 1.75 -5.29
N LYS A 133 21.56 1.63 -5.84
CA LYS A 133 22.42 2.77 -6.14
C LYS A 133 21.80 3.70 -7.19
N GLN A 134 21.12 3.13 -8.20
CA GLN A 134 20.36 3.91 -9.19
C GLN A 134 19.22 4.67 -8.52
N LYS A 135 18.39 4.00 -7.70
CA LYS A 135 17.33 4.68 -6.96
C LYS A 135 17.86 5.81 -6.07
N GLU A 136 18.96 5.58 -5.35
CA GLU A 136 19.59 6.63 -4.53
C GLU A 136 20.14 7.78 -5.39
N ALA A 137 20.59 7.53 -6.61
CA ALA A 137 21.02 8.57 -7.55
C ALA A 137 19.81 9.36 -8.10
N ASP A 138 18.76 8.67 -8.53
CA ASP A 138 17.52 9.28 -9.02
C ASP A 138 16.86 10.14 -7.93
N GLU A 139 16.84 9.67 -6.68
CA GLU A 139 16.32 10.43 -5.53
C GLU A 139 17.18 11.66 -5.25
N ARG A 140 18.51 11.58 -5.40
CA ARG A 140 19.40 12.74 -5.24
C ARG A 140 19.25 13.75 -6.36
N GLU A 141 19.06 13.31 -7.60
CA GLU A 141 18.80 14.18 -8.74
C GLU A 141 17.45 14.88 -8.59
N ALA A 142 16.40 14.14 -8.19
CA ALA A 142 15.10 14.72 -7.88
C ALA A 142 15.17 15.72 -6.71
N ALA A 143 15.94 15.41 -5.66
CA ALA A 143 16.15 16.33 -4.53
C ALA A 143 16.94 17.59 -4.94
N ALA A 144 17.95 17.44 -5.81
CA ALA A 144 18.72 18.56 -6.35
C ALA A 144 17.87 19.46 -7.26
N ALA A 145 17.01 18.87 -8.12
CA ALA A 145 16.07 19.60 -8.94
C ALA A 145 15.01 20.34 -8.10
N ALA A 146 14.51 19.72 -7.03
CA ALA A 146 13.59 20.36 -6.09
C ALA A 146 14.25 21.53 -5.33
N ALA A 147 15.54 21.41 -4.97
CA ALA A 147 16.30 22.49 -4.35
C ALA A 147 16.52 23.70 -5.30
N GLN A 148 16.62 23.47 -6.61
CA GLN A 148 16.72 24.57 -7.60
C GLN A 148 15.37 25.25 -7.89
N GLY A 149 14.24 24.56 -7.66
CA GLY A 149 12.89 25.14 -7.79
C GLY A 149 12.46 26.03 -6.61
N HIS A 150 13.19 26.01 -5.50
CA HIS A 150 13.01 26.87 -4.34
C HIS A 150 14.24 27.74 -4.10
N ALA A 151 14.65 28.50 -5.11
CA ALA A 151 15.33 29.76 -4.79
C ALA A 151 14.25 30.66 -4.14
N PRO A 152 14.35 31.02 -2.83
CA PRO A 152 13.50 32.07 -2.31
C PRO A 152 13.76 33.31 -3.17
N ALA A 153 12.70 33.95 -3.64
CA ALA A 153 12.79 35.27 -4.25
C ALA A 153 13.68 36.11 -3.34
N SER A 154 14.84 36.50 -3.87
CA SER A 154 15.82 37.29 -3.13
C SER A 154 15.11 38.59 -2.73
N GLU A 155 14.76 38.69 -1.46
CA GLU A 155 14.26 39.90 -0.85
C GLU A 155 15.29 40.99 -1.14
N ALA A 156 14.85 42.01 -1.89
CA ALA A 156 15.68 43.10 -2.34
C ALA A 156 16.30 43.83 -1.14
N GLY A 157 17.54 43.50 -0.82
CA GLY A 157 18.40 44.34 0.01
C GLY A 157 18.67 45.68 -0.70
N PRO A 158 19.03 46.74 0.06
CA PRO A 158 19.30 48.05 -0.52
C PRO A 158 20.38 47.96 -1.60
N ALA A 159 20.14 48.66 -2.71
CA ALA A 159 20.97 48.60 -3.92
C ALA A 159 22.47 48.79 -3.60
N PRO A 160 23.37 47.98 -4.19
CA PRO A 160 24.80 48.22 -4.09
C PRO A 160 25.15 49.57 -4.73
N PRO A 161 26.15 50.30 -4.20
CA PRO A 161 26.56 51.58 -4.76
C PRO A 161 26.94 51.41 -6.23
N GLU A 162 26.48 52.34 -7.05
CA GLU A 162 26.72 52.36 -8.50
C GLU A 162 28.19 52.12 -8.81
N SER A 163 28.43 51.19 -9.73
CA SER A 163 29.77 50.85 -10.20
C SER A 163 30.45 52.09 -10.77
N PRO A 164 31.78 52.28 -10.55
CA PRO A 164 32.48 53.43 -11.10
C PRO A 164 32.33 53.46 -12.63
N PRO A 165 32.27 54.65 -13.24
CA PRO A 165 32.03 54.79 -14.67
C PRO A 165 33.02 53.95 -15.47
N LEU A 166 32.50 53.25 -16.48
CA LEU A 166 33.28 52.44 -17.41
C LEU A 166 34.43 53.31 -17.94
N ARG A 167 35.67 52.82 -17.74
CA ARG A 167 36.85 53.52 -18.27
C ARG A 167 36.74 53.56 -19.80
N PRO A 168 37.11 54.70 -20.43
CA PRO A 168 37.14 54.77 -21.88
C PRO A 168 38.08 53.69 -22.41
N SER A 169 37.61 52.94 -23.40
CA SER A 169 38.39 51.89 -24.06
C SER A 169 39.67 52.49 -24.62
N THR A 170 40.80 51.93 -24.21
CA THR A 170 42.09 52.37 -24.72
C THR A 170 42.32 51.79 -26.13
N PRO A 171 43.17 52.41 -26.97
CA PRO A 171 43.45 51.89 -28.32
C PRO A 171 43.90 50.43 -28.32
N VAL A 172 44.55 50.01 -27.23
CA VAL A 172 45.01 48.63 -27.01
C VAL A 172 43.83 47.67 -26.85
N ASP A 173 42.81 48.04 -26.09
CA ASP A 173 41.60 47.23 -25.90
C ASP A 173 40.84 47.04 -27.22
N VAL A 174 40.81 48.07 -28.06
CA VAL A 174 40.20 48.01 -29.39
C VAL A 174 41.00 47.10 -30.33
N ALA A 175 42.33 47.12 -30.25
CA ALA A 175 43.19 46.27 -31.07
C ALA A 175 43.07 44.78 -30.71
N VAL A 176 42.93 44.46 -29.42
CA VAL A 176 42.67 43.09 -28.95
C VAL A 176 41.27 42.62 -29.34
N GLN A 177 40.23 43.46 -29.17
CA GLN A 177 38.86 43.11 -29.57
C GLN A 177 38.71 42.87 -31.07
N ARG A 178 39.49 43.59 -31.90
CA ARG A 178 39.50 43.39 -33.36
C ARG A 178 40.38 42.22 -33.81
N GLY A 179 41.01 41.49 -32.88
CA GLY A 179 41.90 40.38 -33.19
C GLY A 179 43.19 40.78 -33.89
N THR A 180 43.54 42.07 -33.87
CA THR A 180 44.73 42.62 -34.54
C THR A 180 45.99 42.56 -33.67
N ALA A 181 45.84 42.32 -32.36
CA ALA A 181 46.95 42.13 -31.43
C ALA A 181 46.61 41.02 -30.43
N ASN A 182 47.54 40.09 -30.23
CA ASN A 182 47.42 39.09 -29.16
C ASN A 182 47.81 39.71 -27.82
N PRO A 183 47.07 39.45 -26.73
CA PRO A 183 47.37 40.00 -25.42
C PRO A 183 48.75 39.57 -24.88
N HIS A 184 49.27 38.43 -25.38
CA HIS A 184 50.59 37.91 -25.03
C HIS A 184 51.76 38.67 -25.69
N ASP A 185 51.53 39.45 -26.75
CA ASP A 185 52.60 40.23 -27.40
C ASP A 185 52.80 41.59 -26.72
N ILE A 186 51.81 42.08 -25.97
CA ILE A 186 51.83 43.39 -25.31
C ILE A 186 52.61 43.34 -23.99
N PHE A 187 52.51 42.22 -23.28
CA PHE A 187 53.31 41.95 -22.08
C PHE A 187 54.33 40.89 -22.45
N GLY A 188 55.52 41.32 -22.90
CA GLY A 188 56.60 40.45 -23.33
C GLY A 188 56.97 39.34 -22.31
N PRO A 189 57.80 38.37 -22.72
CA PRO A 189 58.07 37.17 -21.92
C PRO A 189 58.61 37.56 -20.53
N ARG A 190 57.91 37.05 -19.50
CA ARG A 190 58.32 37.17 -18.09
C ARG A 190 59.54 36.33 -17.78
#